data_AF-A0A7W1D279-F1
#
_entry.id   AF-A0A7W1D279-F1
#
_cell.length_a   1.000
_cell.length_b   1.000
_cell.length_c   1.000
_cell.angle_alpha   90.00
_cell.angle_beta   90.00
_cell.angle_gamma   90.00
#
_symmetry.space_group_name_H-M   'P 1'
#
loop_
_entity.id
_entity.type
_entity.pdbx_description
1 polymer ?
#
loop_
_entity_poly.entity_id
_entity_poly.type
_entity_poly.pdbx_seq_one_letter_code
_entity_poly.pdbx_strand_id
1 'polypeptide(L)' 'MNNDPQVLLGERVRELRSGLGLSQEKLADVSGLHRTYIGAIERGERNVSLRNIVRLAQALDTTPT' A
#
# COMPACT_ATOMS: atom_id res chain seq x y z
N MET A 1 19.67 -2.51 7.85
CA MET A 1 18.23 -2.78 7.70
C MET A 1 17.50 -1.51 8.05
N ASN A 2 16.65 -1.00 7.15
CA ASN A 2 15.85 0.17 7.48
C ASN A 2 14.73 -0.28 8.42
N ASN A 3 14.73 0.20 9.66
CA ASN A 3 13.76 -0.20 10.70
C ASN A 3 12.56 0.74 10.77
N ASP A 4 12.41 1.68 9.82
CA ASP A 4 11.24 2.55 9.76
C ASP A 4 10.02 1.72 9.32
N PRO A 5 8.98 1.59 10.17
CA PRO A 5 7.78 0.82 9.84
C PRO A 5 7.08 1.29 8.56
N GLN A 6 7.19 2.58 8.22
CA GLN A 6 6.56 3.14 7.02
C GLN A 6 7.24 2.64 5.75
N VAL A 7 8.58 2.53 5.79
CA VAL A 7 9.36 2.02 4.65
C VAL A 7 9.07 0.53 4.46
N LEU A 8 9.08 -0.26 5.54
CA LEU A 8 8.79 -1.70 5.48
C LEU A 8 7.38 -1.97 4.94
N LEU A 9 6.37 -1.24 5.42
CA LEU A 9 5.01 -1.34 4.92
C LEU A 9 4.93 -0.91 3.44
N GLY A 10 5.57 0.20 3.08
CA GLY A 10 5.58 0.73 1.72
C GLY A 10 6.18 -0.25 0.70
N GLU A 11 7.31 -0.85 1.05
CA GLU A 11 7.96 -1.91 0.26
C GLU A 11 7.01 -3.10 0.08
N ARG A 12 6.39 -3.57 1.17
CA ARG A 12 5.47 -4.71 1.10
C ARG A 12 4.24 -4.43 0.23
N VAL A 13 3.65 -3.24 0.34
CA VAL A 13 2.55 -2.80 -0.52
C VAL A 13 2.96 -2.79 -1.99
N ARG A 14 4.15 -2.26 -2.31
CA ARG A 14 4.68 -2.22 -3.67
C ARG A 14 4.92 -3.61 -4.25
N GLU A 15 5.48 -4.51 -3.46
CA GLU A 15 5.72 -5.91 -3.84
C GLU A 15 4.41 -6.61 -4.20
N LEU A 16 3.42 -6.59 -3.30
CA LEU A 16 2.12 -7.21 -3.51
C LEU A 16 1.40 -6.61 -4.73
N ARG A 17 1.38 -5.28 -4.85
CA ARG A 17 0.77 -4.59 -5.98
C ARG A 17 1.38 -5.05 -7.31
N SER A 18 2.71 -5.11 -7.36
CA SER A 18 3.43 -5.47 -8.59
C SER A 18 3.27 -6.97 -8.91
N GLY A 19 3.22 -7.83 -7.88
CA GLY A 19 2.91 -9.26 -8.04
C GLY A 19 1.53 -9.53 -8.63
N LEU A 20 0.56 -8.65 -8.36
CA LEU A 20 -0.78 -8.66 -8.96
C LEU A 20 -0.85 -7.95 -10.33
N GLY A 21 0.25 -7.41 -10.84
CA GLY A 21 0.29 -6.66 -12.10
C GLY A 21 -0.47 -5.33 -12.08
N LEU A 22 -0.77 -4.79 -10.89
CA LEU A 22 -1.54 -3.55 -10.75
C LEU A 22 -0.65 -2.31 -10.89
N SER A 23 -1.13 -1.28 -11.59
CA SER A 23 -0.53 0.05 -11.52
C SER A 23 -0.91 0.74 -10.19
N GLN A 24 -0.20 1.82 -9.81
CA GLN A 24 -0.60 2.62 -8.65
C GLN A 24 -1.99 3.24 -8.83
N GLU A 25 -2.35 3.64 -10.05
CA GLU A 25 -3.69 4.13 -10.40
C GLU A 25 -4.73 3.03 -10.15
N LYS A 26 -4.44 1.81 -10.61
CA LYS A 26 -5.37 0.69 -10.44
C LYS A 26 -5.55 0.31 -8.97
N LEU A 27 -4.48 0.29 -8.18
CA LEU A 27 -4.57 0.05 -6.73
C LEU A 27 -5.35 1.16 -6.03
N ALA A 28 -5.16 2.41 -6.44
CA ALA A 28 -5.95 3.54 -5.94
C ALA A 28 -7.44 3.34 -6.22
N ASP A 29 -7.81 2.97 -7.44
CA ASP A 29 -9.19 2.69 -7.82
C ASP A 29 -9.82 1.60 -6.95
N VAL A 30 -9.16 0.45 -6.83
CA VAL A 30 -9.72 -0.71 -6.10
C VAL A 30 -9.71 -0.54 -4.59
N SER A 31 -8.75 0.21 -4.03
CA SER A 31 -8.72 0.53 -2.60
C SER A 31 -9.60 1.73 -2.23
N GLY A 32 -10.03 2.52 -3.23
CA GLY A 32 -10.69 3.82 -3.09
C GLY A 32 -9.80 4.91 -2.47
N LEU A 33 -8.48 4.76 -2.56
CA LEU A 33 -7.48 5.73 -2.08
C LEU A 33 -7.00 6.58 -3.26
N HIS A 34 -6.53 7.80 -2.97
CA HIS A 34 -5.99 8.65 -4.03
C HIS A 34 -4.64 8.09 -4.54
N ARG A 35 -4.39 8.07 -5.85
CA ARG A 35 -3.12 7.54 -6.41
C ARG A 35 -1.88 8.17 -5.79
N THR A 36 -1.87 9.49 -5.59
CA THR A 36 -0.73 10.17 -4.96
C THR A 36 -0.48 9.70 -3.53
N TYR A 37 -1.53 9.30 -2.81
CA TYR A 37 -1.42 8.69 -1.49
C TYR A 37 -0.82 7.29 -1.59
N ILE A 38 -1.27 6.44 -2.52
CA ILE A 38 -0.64 5.13 -2.79
C ILE A 38 0.87 5.29 -3.06
N GLY A 39 1.25 6.21 -3.94
CA GLY A 39 2.66 6.46 -4.22
C GLY A 39 3.45 6.93 -3.00
N ALA A 40 2.87 7.77 -2.15
CA ALA A 40 3.51 8.23 -0.92
C ALA A 40 3.66 7.09 0.13
N ILE A 41 2.69 6.16 0.19
CA ILE A 41 2.78 4.95 1.01
C ILE A 41 3.93 4.07 0.54
N GLU A 42 4.01 3.78 -0.76
CA GLU A 42 5.07 2.93 -1.32
C GLU A 42 6.48 3.49 -1.15
N ARG A 43 6.61 4.80 -0.90
CA ARG A 43 7.89 5.47 -0.59
C ARG A 43 8.13 5.65 0.91
N GLY A 44 7.23 5.18 1.78
CA GLY A 44 7.33 5.35 3.23
C GLY A 44 7.14 6.79 3.73
N GLU A 45 6.53 7.66 2.93
CA GLU A 45 6.35 9.10 3.25
C GLU A 45 5.07 9.36 4.08
N ARG A 46 4.32 8.32 4.42
CA ARG A 46 3.03 8.43 5.09
C ARG A 46 2.89 7.40 6.19
N ASN A 47 2.50 7.88 7.36
CA ASN A 47 1.92 7.04 8.40
C ASN A 47 0.48 6.67 8.02
N VAL A 48 0.27 5.40 7.67
CA VAL A 48 -1.01 4.89 7.18
C VAL A 48 -1.90 4.53 8.36
N SER A 49 -3.13 5.05 8.38
CA SER A 49 -4.09 4.66 9.42
C SER A 49 -4.48 3.19 9.27
N LEU A 50 -4.83 2.54 10.38
CA LEU A 50 -5.26 1.14 10.38
C LEU A 50 -6.42 0.87 9.39
N ARG A 51 -7.38 1.79 9.28
CA ARG A 51 -8.49 1.67 8.31
C ARG A 51 -8.00 1.60 6.87
N ASN A 52 -6.98 2.38 6.52
CA ASN A 52 -6.39 2.35 5.18
C ASN A 52 -5.53 1.10 4.96
N ILE A 53 -4.88 0.57 6.01
CA ILE A 53 -4.20 -0.73 5.93
C ILE A 53 -5.20 -1.85 5.60
N VAL A 54 -6.37 -1.87 6.25
CA VAL A 54 -7.42 -2.87 5.93
C VAL A 54 -7.91 -2.73 4.48
N ARG A 55 -8.12 -1.50 4.00
CA ARG A 55 -8.51 -1.25 2.60
C ARG A 55 -7.44 -1.70 1.61
N LEU A 56 -6.17 -1.46 1.91
CA LEU A 56 -5.05 -1.93 1.10
C LEU A 56 -4.98 -3.45 1.10
N ALA A 57 -5.11 -4.10 2.26
CA ALA A 57 -5.09 -5.55 2.37
C ALA A 57 -6.18 -6.20 1.50
N GLN A 58 -7.42 -5.69 1.58
CA GLN A 58 -8.53 -6.12 0.72
C GLN A 58 -8.23 -5.91 -0.77
N ALA A 59 -7.70 -4.75 -1.14
CA ALA A 59 -7.38 -4.43 -2.54
C ALA A 59 -6.17 -5.22 -3.09
N LEU A 60 -5.30 -5.71 -2.21
CA LEU A 60 -4.11 -6.51 -2.53
C LEU A 60 -4.34 -8.01 -2.33
N ASP A 61 -5.60 -8.44 -2.18
CA ASP A 61 -5.98 -9.85 -1.97
C ASP A 61 -5.17 -10.52 -0.84
N THR A 62 -5.06 -9.83 0.30
CA THR A 62 -4.31 -10.29 1.47
C THR A 62 -4.98 -9.93 2.78
N THR A 63 -4.43 -10.40 3.90
CA THR A 63 -4.92 -10.11 5.25
C THR A 63 -4.18 -8.94 5.88
N PRO A 64 -4.84 -8.14 6.74
CA PRO A 64 -4.19 -7.09 7.53
C PRO A 64 -3.47 -7.64 8.80
N THR A 65 -3.52 -8.95 9.02
CA THR A 65 -2.91 -9.72 10.14
C THR A 65 -1.94 -10.75 9.58
#